data_AF-A0A8C4N6Y5-F1
#
_entry.id   AF-A0A8C4N6Y5-F1
#
_cell.length_a   1.000
_cell.length_b   1.000
_cell.length_c   1.000
_cell.angle_alpha   90.00
_cell.angle_beta   90.00
_cell.angle_gamma   90.00
#
_symmetry.space_group_name_H-M   'P 1'
#
loop_
_entity.id
_entity.type
_entity.pdbx_description
1 polymer ?
#
loop_
_entity_poly.entity_id
_entity_poly.type
_entity_poly.pdbx_seq_one_letter_code
_entity_poly.pdbx_strand_id
1 'polypeptide(L)'
;MAWKMALPRDSRLHFIKKTYYLCLTASLVSWPPHRHNSSEQPFTLLAPLPAYTMFTTKVRFGSTKITSELIERVERVTGQRAHPFLRRGIFFSHRDFEQILDAHEAGRPFYLYTGRGPSSEAMHLGHLVPFIFTKWLQDIFRVPLVIQLTDDEKFLWKDLSLEETQRLALENAKDIIACGFNPESTFIFSDFEYMGQCREFYRNVVRIQKLVTFNQVKGIFGFGDSDCIGKIAFPAVQAAPSFSSSFPHTFQQREDVPCLIPCAIDQDPYFRMTRDVAPRLGCPKPALLHATFFPALQGARSKMSASDAYSAIFLTDTPKQIKNKINKYAFSGGRDTLEEHRRLGGCSEVDVSYMYLTFFLEDDEQLAKIHKDYSSGEMLTGELKKVLVDILQPLVREHQERRHAVTDEVLFSFMTPRILRVGL
;
A
#
# COMPACT_ATOMS: atom_id res chain seq x y z
N MET A 1 7.42 25.13 68.85
CA MET A 1 7.06 26.50 68.44
C MET A 1 6.40 26.44 67.08
N ALA A 2 5.08 26.57 67.09
CA ALA A 2 4.25 26.70 65.90
C ALA A 2 4.24 28.16 65.44
N TRP A 3 4.22 28.44 64.13
CA TRP A 3 3.39 29.49 63.56
C TRP A 3 2.94 29.09 62.15
N LYS A 4 1.62 29.14 61.97
CA LYS A 4 0.80 28.84 60.79
C LYS A 4 0.75 30.03 59.85
N MET A 5 0.65 29.80 58.54
CA MET A 5 -0.24 30.51 57.59
C MET A 5 -0.53 29.52 56.43
N ALA A 6 -1.65 28.80 56.44
CA ALA A 6 -2.95 29.13 55.85
C ALA A 6 -2.99 29.05 54.30
N LEU A 7 -3.65 27.98 53.82
CA LEU A 7 -4.06 27.68 52.43
C LEU A 7 -5.21 28.62 51.97
N PRO A 8 -5.59 28.59 50.68
CA PRO A 8 -6.68 27.67 50.31
C PRO A 8 -6.42 26.82 49.06
N ARG A 9 -6.93 25.59 49.13
CA ARG A 9 -7.30 24.74 47.99
C ARG A 9 -8.49 25.38 47.27
N ASP A 10 -8.51 25.36 45.94
CA ASP A 10 -9.50 24.65 45.10
C ASP A 10 -9.58 25.26 43.70
N SER A 11 -9.48 24.42 42.66
CA SER A 11 -10.00 24.63 41.30
C SER A 11 -9.57 23.45 40.42
N ARG A 12 -10.06 22.25 40.77
CA ARG A 12 -10.44 21.29 39.73
C ARG A 12 -11.71 21.82 39.06
N LEU A 13 -11.88 21.49 37.78
CA LEU A 13 -12.99 21.88 36.87
C LEU A 13 -12.90 23.30 36.27
N HIS A 14 -12.11 23.44 35.19
CA HIS A 14 -12.49 24.19 33.98
C HIS A 14 -11.43 23.96 32.87
N PHE A 15 -11.45 22.79 32.23
CA PHE A 15 -10.71 22.57 30.97
C PHE A 15 -11.51 21.72 29.99
N ILE A 16 -12.80 22.06 29.85
CA ILE A 16 -13.65 21.62 28.74
C ILE A 16 -14.58 22.79 28.42
N LYS A 17 -14.26 23.57 27.37
CA LYS A 17 -15.15 24.33 26.46
C LYS A 17 -14.40 25.50 25.78
N LYS A 18 -14.73 25.71 24.49
CA LYS A 18 -14.14 26.61 23.45
C LYS A 18 -13.05 25.91 22.65
N THR A 19 -13.33 25.12 21.61
CA THR A 19 -14.26 25.26 20.47
C THR A 19 -13.97 26.48 19.60
N TYR A 20 -13.32 26.20 18.46
CA TYR A 20 -13.65 26.63 17.11
C TYR A 20 -14.37 27.97 16.96
N TYR A 21 -13.65 28.95 16.44
CA TYR A 21 -14.14 29.94 15.48
C TYR A 21 -12.92 30.49 14.73
N LEU A 22 -12.82 30.23 13.43
CA LEU A 22 -12.41 31.18 12.38
C LEU A 22 -12.16 30.39 11.08
N CYS A 23 -13.21 30.30 10.27
CA CYS A 23 -13.10 30.24 8.82
C CYS A 23 -13.65 31.59 8.32
N LEU A 24 -12.98 32.19 7.32
CA LEU A 24 -13.19 33.53 6.74
C LEU A 24 -12.48 34.68 7.46
N THR A 25 -11.24 34.95 7.04
CA THR A 25 -10.83 36.18 6.30
C THR A 25 -9.35 36.04 5.95
N ALA A 26 -9.02 36.06 4.67
CA ALA A 26 -7.65 36.17 4.20
C ALA A 26 -7.06 37.53 4.63
N SER A 27 -5.94 37.53 5.35
CA SER A 27 -5.00 38.65 5.44
C SER A 27 -3.66 38.16 5.98
N LEU A 28 -2.61 38.60 5.28
CA LEU A 28 -1.19 38.27 5.47
C LEU A 28 -0.73 38.46 6.92
N VAL A 29 -0.42 37.36 7.62
CA VAL A 29 0.45 37.38 8.81
C VAL A 29 1.43 36.22 8.69
N SER A 30 2.69 36.57 8.47
CA SER A 30 3.83 35.66 8.39
C SER A 30 4.04 34.92 9.71
N TRP A 31 3.88 33.60 9.69
CA TRP A 31 4.31 32.70 10.77
C TRP A 31 5.78 32.25 10.55
N PRO A 32 6.58 32.08 11.61
CA PRO A 32 7.98 31.67 11.51
C PRO A 32 8.11 30.21 11.03
N PRO A 33 9.21 29.84 10.34
CA PRO A 33 9.34 28.54 9.69
C PRO A 33 9.74 27.47 10.70
N HIS A 34 8.78 26.89 11.42
CA HIS A 34 8.99 25.58 12.04
C HIS A 34 8.79 24.50 10.98
N ARG A 35 9.91 23.93 10.50
CA ARG A 35 9.91 22.77 9.58
C ARG A 35 9.36 21.54 10.32
N HIS A 36 8.06 21.30 10.21
CA HIS A 36 7.52 19.95 10.39
C HIS A 36 7.67 19.19 9.07
N ASN A 37 8.81 18.52 8.91
CA ASN A 37 9.01 17.56 7.83
C ASN A 37 8.12 16.34 8.09
N SER A 38 7.23 15.99 7.16
CA SER A 38 6.67 14.63 7.14
C SER A 38 7.81 13.62 6.96
N SER A 39 7.85 12.56 7.74
CA SER A 39 8.76 11.42 7.52
C SER A 39 8.00 10.36 6.72
N GLU A 40 8.57 9.94 5.59
CA GLU A 40 8.03 8.88 4.74
C GLU A 40 9.16 7.85 4.61
N GLN A 41 9.19 6.93 5.58
CA GLN A 41 10.11 5.80 5.61
C GLN A 41 9.25 4.53 5.53
N PRO A 42 9.78 3.38 5.07
CA PRO A 42 9.04 2.11 5.01
C PRO A 42 8.36 1.74 6.34
N PHE A 43 8.85 2.28 7.45
CA PHE A 43 8.46 1.93 8.81
C PHE A 43 7.64 3.01 9.55
N THR A 44 7.50 4.25 9.05
CA THR A 44 6.76 5.32 9.75
C THR A 44 6.27 6.42 8.80
N LEU A 45 5.00 6.84 8.97
CA LEU A 45 4.40 7.99 8.30
C LEU A 45 3.72 8.93 9.31
N LEU A 46 4.11 10.20 9.34
CA LEU A 46 3.42 11.28 10.07
C LEU A 46 3.30 12.50 9.16
N ALA A 47 2.08 12.97 8.87
CA ALA A 47 1.84 14.16 8.06
C ALA A 47 0.68 15.04 8.61
N PRO A 48 0.77 16.39 8.54
CA PRO A 48 -0.31 17.30 8.92
C PRO A 48 -1.46 17.36 7.88
N LEU A 49 -2.68 17.70 8.33
CA LEU A 49 -3.97 17.53 7.63
C LEU A 49 -4.15 18.15 6.23
N PRO A 50 -3.51 19.26 5.82
CA PRO A 50 -3.65 19.73 4.43
C PRO A 50 -2.66 19.04 3.47
N ALA A 51 -1.72 18.22 3.96
CA ALA A 51 -0.64 17.66 3.15
C ALA A 51 -0.98 16.32 2.48
N TYR A 52 -2.10 15.67 2.82
CA TYR A 52 -2.45 14.37 2.23
C TYR A 52 -2.88 14.48 0.76
N THR A 53 -3.41 15.65 0.37
CA THR A 53 -3.78 16.03 -1.00
C THR A 53 -2.64 16.69 -1.78
N MET A 54 -1.47 16.90 -1.16
CA MET A 54 -0.31 17.57 -1.77
C MET A 54 0.98 16.76 -1.62
N PHE A 55 0.93 15.44 -1.84
CA PHE A 55 2.14 14.67 -2.15
C PHE A 55 2.61 15.04 -3.57
N THR A 56 3.28 16.18 -3.70
CA THR A 56 3.88 16.61 -4.97
C THR A 56 5.07 15.71 -5.30
N THR A 57 4.81 14.73 -6.19
CA THR A 57 5.72 13.69 -6.72
C THR A 57 7.10 14.18 -7.15
N LYS A 58 7.20 15.42 -7.67
CA LYS A 58 8.47 15.96 -8.19
C LYS A 58 9.50 16.34 -7.13
N VAL A 59 9.10 16.77 -5.93
CA VAL A 59 10.01 17.53 -5.04
C VAL A 59 10.76 16.66 -4.02
N ARG A 60 10.29 15.43 -3.73
CA ARG A 60 10.91 14.57 -2.69
C ARG A 60 11.48 13.23 -3.19
N PHE A 61 10.73 12.49 -3.99
CA PHE A 61 11.15 11.14 -4.44
C PHE A 61 11.75 11.14 -5.86
N GLY A 62 11.48 12.18 -6.66
CA GLY A 62 11.91 12.24 -8.06
C GLY A 62 11.22 11.19 -8.93
N SER A 63 9.97 10.82 -8.60
CA SER A 63 9.10 10.01 -9.47
C SER A 63 8.30 10.90 -10.42
N THR A 64 7.74 10.31 -11.47
CA THR A 64 6.92 11.01 -12.47
C THR A 64 5.45 10.87 -12.12
N LYS A 65 4.65 11.94 -12.28
CA LYS A 65 3.20 11.89 -12.06
C LYS A 65 2.52 11.14 -13.22
N ILE A 66 1.57 10.27 -12.92
CA ILE A 66 0.71 9.66 -13.94
C ILE A 66 -0.24 10.74 -14.46
N THR A 67 -0.17 11.02 -15.76
CA THR A 67 -0.99 12.03 -16.43
C THR A 67 -2.19 11.40 -17.14
N SER A 68 -3.17 12.22 -17.53
CA SER A 68 -4.32 11.75 -18.31
C SER A 68 -3.89 11.13 -19.64
N GLU A 69 -2.86 11.69 -20.30
CA GLU A 69 -2.32 11.15 -21.56
C GLU A 69 -1.71 9.75 -21.37
N LEU A 70 -1.07 9.50 -20.22
CA LEU A 70 -0.54 8.18 -19.90
C LEU A 70 -1.66 7.18 -19.62
N ILE A 71 -2.75 7.62 -18.95
CA ILE A 71 -3.93 6.78 -18.73
C ILE A 71 -4.60 6.43 -20.06
N GLU A 72 -4.82 7.41 -20.95
CA GLU A 72 -5.34 7.18 -22.30
C GLU A 72 -4.46 6.24 -23.12
N ARG A 73 -3.13 6.32 -22.95
CA ARG A 73 -2.19 5.37 -23.56
C ARG A 73 -2.40 3.95 -23.02
N VAL A 74 -2.55 3.76 -21.71
CA VAL A 74 -2.85 2.43 -21.13
C VAL A 74 -4.12 1.84 -21.76
N GLU A 75 -5.19 2.63 -21.88
CA GLU A 75 -6.45 2.17 -22.48
C GLU A 75 -6.28 1.76 -23.95
N ARG A 76 -5.58 2.59 -24.74
CA ARG A 76 -5.30 2.30 -26.15
C ARG A 76 -4.41 1.07 -26.33
N VAL A 77 -3.38 0.90 -25.51
CA VAL A 77 -2.42 -0.22 -25.60
C VAL A 77 -3.07 -1.54 -25.19
N THR A 78 -3.92 -1.52 -24.18
CA THR A 78 -4.53 -2.75 -23.63
C THR A 78 -5.91 -3.05 -24.23
N GLY A 79 -6.55 -2.08 -24.89
CA GLY A 79 -7.94 -2.18 -25.35
C GLY A 79 -8.96 -2.25 -24.21
N GLN A 80 -8.55 -1.95 -22.97
CA GLN A 80 -9.37 -2.05 -21.76
C GLN A 80 -9.50 -0.70 -21.08
N ARG A 81 -10.66 -0.43 -20.47
CA ARG A 81 -10.83 0.79 -19.65
C ARG A 81 -9.85 0.77 -18.48
N ALA A 82 -9.24 1.91 -18.18
CA ALA A 82 -8.27 2.03 -17.11
C ALA A 82 -8.92 1.73 -15.74
N HIS A 83 -8.17 1.06 -14.86
CA HIS A 83 -8.64 0.75 -13.51
C HIS A 83 -9.08 2.02 -12.77
N PRO A 84 -10.14 1.97 -11.94
CA PRO A 84 -10.53 3.10 -11.09
C PRO A 84 -9.36 3.71 -10.32
N PHE A 85 -8.38 2.90 -9.91
CA PHE A 85 -7.20 3.40 -9.19
C PHE A 85 -6.28 4.31 -10.03
N LEU A 86 -6.22 4.14 -11.35
CA LEU A 86 -5.53 5.09 -12.22
C LEU A 86 -6.37 6.34 -12.43
N ARG A 87 -7.65 6.15 -12.77
CA ARG A 87 -8.58 7.24 -13.11
C ARG A 87 -8.84 8.19 -11.93
N ARG A 88 -8.77 7.68 -10.70
CA ARG A 88 -8.98 8.43 -9.44
C ARG A 88 -7.67 8.86 -8.77
N GLY A 89 -6.52 8.61 -9.39
CA GLY A 89 -5.21 9.00 -8.83
C GLY A 89 -4.85 8.30 -7.52
N ILE A 90 -5.33 7.06 -7.32
CA ILE A 90 -4.87 6.20 -6.22
C ILE A 90 -3.48 5.68 -6.57
N PHE A 91 -3.30 5.12 -7.76
CA PHE A 91 -1.97 5.00 -8.37
C PHE A 91 -1.69 6.31 -9.10
N PHE A 92 -0.76 7.09 -8.55
CA PHE A 92 -0.59 8.51 -8.91
C PHE A 92 0.78 8.86 -9.47
N SER A 93 1.77 8.00 -9.27
CA SER A 93 3.12 8.22 -9.76
C SER A 93 3.76 6.94 -10.28
N HIS A 94 4.77 7.08 -11.11
CA HIS A 94 5.45 5.98 -11.76
C HIS A 94 6.94 6.28 -11.99
N ARG A 95 7.67 5.25 -12.40
CA ARG A 95 9.02 5.35 -12.99
C ARG A 95 9.08 4.43 -14.20
N ASP A 96 9.48 4.96 -15.36
CA ASP A 96 9.69 4.20 -16.60
C ASP A 96 8.50 3.31 -17.03
N PHE A 97 7.28 3.65 -16.64
CA PHE A 97 6.09 2.89 -17.03
C PHE A 97 5.83 2.99 -18.54
N GLU A 98 6.20 4.10 -19.17
CA GLU A 98 6.21 4.27 -20.62
C GLU A 98 7.08 3.21 -21.31
N GLN A 99 8.21 2.82 -20.72
CA GLN A 99 9.09 1.78 -21.29
C GLN A 99 8.44 0.39 -21.25
N ILE A 100 7.57 0.14 -20.26
CA ILE A 100 6.77 -1.09 -20.21
C ILE A 100 5.71 -1.08 -21.31
N LEU A 101 5.06 0.06 -21.53
CA LEU A 101 4.11 0.22 -22.64
C LEU A 101 4.80 0.07 -23.99
N ASP A 102 5.98 0.69 -24.18
CA ASP A 102 6.80 0.53 -25.39
C ASP A 102 7.20 -0.94 -25.62
N ALA A 103 7.49 -1.69 -24.54
CA ALA A 103 7.80 -3.11 -24.62
C ALA A 103 6.57 -3.92 -25.04
N HIS A 104 5.42 -3.67 -24.41
CA HIS A 104 4.17 -4.36 -24.72
C HIS A 104 3.69 -4.10 -26.15
N GLU A 105 3.69 -2.84 -26.62
CA GLU A 105 3.33 -2.48 -28.00
C GLU A 105 4.25 -3.17 -29.03
N ALA A 106 5.53 -3.36 -28.69
CA ALA A 106 6.50 -4.07 -29.52
C ALA A 106 6.43 -5.62 -29.40
N GLY A 107 5.46 -6.16 -28.66
CA GLY A 107 5.35 -7.60 -28.39
C GLY A 107 6.50 -8.18 -27.56
N ARG A 108 7.26 -7.32 -26.87
CA ARG A 108 8.36 -7.75 -25.99
C ARG A 108 7.81 -8.08 -24.61
N PRO A 109 8.23 -9.20 -24.02
CA PRO A 109 7.74 -9.64 -22.71
C PRO A 109 8.29 -8.74 -21.59
N PHE A 110 7.49 -8.59 -20.54
CA PHE A 110 7.88 -8.09 -19.23
C PHE A 110 7.16 -8.93 -18.17
N TYR A 111 7.49 -8.73 -16.90
CA TYR A 111 6.80 -9.41 -15.80
C TYR A 111 6.46 -8.44 -14.66
N LEU A 112 5.51 -8.85 -13.82
CA LEU A 112 5.11 -8.12 -12.62
C LEU A 112 5.85 -8.67 -11.40
N TYR A 113 6.21 -7.78 -10.49
CA TYR A 113 6.71 -8.14 -9.17
C TYR A 113 6.03 -7.28 -8.10
N THR A 114 5.47 -7.90 -7.08
CA THR A 114 5.05 -7.21 -5.85
C THR A 114 5.40 -8.06 -4.64
N GLY A 115 5.12 -7.59 -3.43
CA GLY A 115 5.51 -8.32 -2.23
C GLY A 115 4.69 -7.98 -0.99
N ARG A 116 4.84 -8.82 0.02
CA ARG A 116 4.17 -8.71 1.31
C ARG A 116 5.10 -9.18 2.41
N GLY A 117 5.32 -8.34 3.40
CA GLY A 117 5.91 -8.74 4.67
C GLY A 117 4.86 -9.32 5.63
N PRO A 118 4.84 -10.63 5.92
CA PRO A 118 3.78 -11.30 6.67
C PRO A 118 3.91 -11.06 8.18
N SER A 119 3.26 -10.02 8.70
CA SER A 119 3.38 -9.61 10.11
C SER A 119 2.16 -9.93 11.00
N SER A 120 1.12 -10.53 10.43
CA SER A 120 -0.15 -10.85 11.12
C SER A 120 -0.86 -11.98 10.40
N GLU A 121 -1.70 -12.73 11.13
CA GLU A 121 -2.43 -13.87 10.57
C GLU A 121 -3.37 -13.47 9.44
N ALA A 122 -4.01 -12.31 9.56
CA ALA A 122 -4.94 -11.79 8.56
C ALA A 122 -4.41 -10.49 7.94
N MET A 123 -4.64 -10.36 6.64
CA MET A 123 -4.54 -9.08 5.94
C MET A 123 -5.74 -8.16 6.30
N HIS A 124 -5.61 -6.87 5.96
CA HIS A 124 -6.67 -5.87 6.09
C HIS A 124 -6.90 -5.19 4.73
N LEU A 125 -7.99 -4.43 4.59
CA LEU A 125 -8.38 -3.79 3.31
C LEU A 125 -7.25 -2.99 2.64
N GLY A 126 -6.43 -2.29 3.42
CA GLY A 126 -5.28 -1.56 2.86
C GLY A 126 -4.25 -2.43 2.14
N HIS A 127 -4.12 -3.72 2.51
CA HIS A 127 -3.23 -4.64 1.80
C HIS A 127 -3.83 -5.11 0.47
N LEU A 128 -5.16 -5.08 0.29
CA LEU A 128 -5.78 -5.47 -0.97
C LEU A 128 -5.49 -4.49 -2.10
N VAL A 129 -5.27 -3.19 -1.82
CA VAL A 129 -5.07 -2.15 -2.84
C VAL A 129 -3.97 -2.52 -3.86
N PRO A 130 -2.73 -2.83 -3.46
CA PRO A 130 -1.71 -3.25 -4.42
C PRO A 130 -2.05 -4.58 -5.12
N PHE A 131 -2.66 -5.55 -4.43
CA PHE A 131 -2.97 -6.85 -5.03
C PHE A 131 -4.12 -6.81 -6.03
N ILE A 132 -5.19 -6.06 -5.76
CA ILE A 132 -6.31 -5.81 -6.70
C ILE A 132 -5.74 -5.19 -7.98
N PHE A 133 -4.89 -4.18 -7.84
CA PHE A 133 -4.29 -3.52 -9.00
C PHE A 133 -3.34 -4.43 -9.76
N THR A 134 -2.53 -5.22 -9.05
CA THR A 134 -1.60 -6.18 -9.66
C THR A 134 -2.35 -7.27 -10.42
N LYS A 135 -3.48 -7.74 -9.89
CA LYS A 135 -4.36 -8.70 -10.57
C LYS A 135 -4.92 -8.10 -11.85
N TRP A 136 -5.41 -6.86 -11.80
CA TRP A 136 -5.87 -6.15 -13.00
C TRP A 136 -4.75 -5.98 -14.04
N LEU A 137 -3.55 -5.58 -13.62
CA LEU A 137 -2.38 -5.50 -14.50
C LEU A 137 -2.05 -6.86 -15.13
N GLN A 138 -2.09 -7.93 -14.35
CA GLN A 138 -1.84 -9.29 -14.84
C GLN A 138 -2.86 -9.68 -15.92
N ASP A 139 -4.15 -9.39 -15.70
CA ASP A 139 -5.22 -9.75 -16.63
C ASP A 139 -5.12 -8.98 -17.96
N ILE A 140 -4.93 -7.65 -17.91
CA ILE A 140 -4.93 -6.81 -19.11
C ILE A 140 -3.66 -6.98 -19.95
N PHE A 141 -2.50 -7.22 -19.30
CA PHE A 141 -1.23 -7.37 -20.01
C PHE A 141 -0.87 -8.82 -20.28
N ARG A 142 -1.53 -9.79 -19.62
CA ARG A 142 -1.25 -11.23 -19.73
C ARG A 142 0.22 -11.56 -19.49
N VAL A 143 0.74 -11.13 -18.35
CA VAL A 143 2.17 -11.27 -18.00
C VAL A 143 2.41 -12.16 -16.77
N PRO A 144 3.57 -12.81 -16.65
CA PRO A 144 3.94 -13.54 -15.46
C PRO A 144 4.02 -12.60 -14.24
N LEU A 145 3.67 -13.11 -13.07
CA LEU A 145 3.74 -12.40 -11.80
C LEU A 145 4.56 -13.20 -10.79
N VAL A 146 5.46 -12.51 -10.10
CA VAL A 146 6.15 -13.04 -8.91
C VAL A 146 5.74 -12.23 -7.67
N ILE A 147 5.45 -12.91 -6.57
CA ILE A 147 5.06 -12.29 -5.29
C ILE A 147 6.00 -12.77 -4.19
N GLN A 148 6.77 -11.85 -3.63
CA GLN A 148 7.70 -12.14 -2.53
C GLN A 148 6.99 -12.07 -1.18
N LEU A 149 7.21 -13.07 -0.33
CA LEU A 149 6.83 -13.08 1.08
C LEU A 149 8.09 -12.97 1.93
N THR A 150 8.30 -11.79 2.50
CA THR A 150 9.52 -11.43 3.25
C THR A 150 9.46 -11.92 4.70
N ASP A 151 9.35 -13.23 4.89
CA ASP A 151 9.33 -13.87 6.21
C ASP A 151 10.67 -13.75 6.95
N ASP A 152 11.79 -13.67 6.21
CA ASP A 152 13.11 -13.34 6.73
C ASP A 152 13.20 -11.88 7.24
N GLU A 153 12.60 -10.91 6.55
CA GLU A 153 12.44 -9.54 7.03
C GLU A 153 11.68 -9.53 8.36
N LYS A 154 10.57 -10.26 8.44
CA LYS A 154 9.77 -10.27 9.68
C LYS A 154 10.51 -10.91 10.83
N PHE A 155 11.30 -11.96 10.57
CA PHE A 155 12.19 -12.53 11.56
C PHE A 155 13.26 -11.53 12.03
N LEU A 156 13.84 -10.75 11.11
CA LEU A 156 14.88 -9.77 11.43
C LEU A 156 14.36 -8.52 12.18
N TRP A 157 13.10 -8.12 11.95
CA TRP A 157 12.51 -6.90 12.52
C TRP A 157 11.59 -7.12 13.72
N LYS A 158 11.05 -8.32 13.91
CA LYS A 158 10.08 -8.64 14.96
C LYS A 158 10.62 -9.76 15.85
N ASP A 159 10.12 -9.78 17.07
CA ASP A 159 10.38 -10.87 18.02
C ASP A 159 9.42 -12.04 17.70
N LEU A 160 9.73 -12.75 16.61
CA LEU A 160 8.98 -13.91 16.11
C LEU A 160 9.97 -15.06 15.84
N SER A 161 9.56 -16.30 16.07
CA SER A 161 10.37 -17.46 15.68
C SER A 161 10.34 -17.67 14.17
N LEU A 162 11.31 -18.44 13.64
CA LEU A 162 11.35 -18.81 12.22
C LEU A 162 10.09 -19.58 11.80
N GLU A 163 9.64 -20.50 12.65
CA GLU A 163 8.44 -21.30 12.40
C GLU A 163 7.20 -20.41 12.30
N GLU A 164 7.12 -19.38 13.16
CA GLU A 164 6.01 -18.46 13.14
C GLU A 164 6.02 -17.55 11.91
N THR A 165 7.18 -17.02 11.49
CA THR A 165 7.25 -16.19 10.28
C THR A 165 6.93 -16.98 9.01
N GLN A 166 7.38 -18.23 8.93
CA GLN A 166 7.03 -19.14 7.84
C GLN A 166 5.54 -19.49 7.85
N ARG A 167 4.95 -19.79 9.03
CA ARG A 167 3.50 -20.00 9.16
C ARG A 167 2.70 -18.79 8.68
N LEU A 168 3.11 -17.58 9.09
CA LEU A 168 2.47 -16.33 8.67
C LEU A 168 2.60 -16.10 7.16
N ALA A 169 3.73 -16.48 6.54
CA ALA A 169 3.89 -16.43 5.09
C ALA A 169 2.86 -17.31 4.38
N LEU A 170 2.68 -18.56 4.83
CA LEU A 170 1.67 -19.48 4.27
C LEU A 170 0.24 -18.94 4.44
N GLU A 171 -0.10 -18.39 5.61
CA GLU A 171 -1.45 -17.82 5.83
C GLU A 171 -1.70 -16.55 5.00
N ASN A 172 -0.68 -15.70 4.81
CA ASN A 172 -0.79 -14.51 3.95
C ASN A 172 -0.82 -14.91 2.46
N ALA A 173 -0.14 -16.00 2.07
CA ALA A 173 -0.24 -16.55 0.72
C ALA A 173 -1.68 -16.96 0.38
N LYS A 174 -2.42 -17.57 1.32
CA LYS A 174 -3.85 -17.89 1.14
C LYS A 174 -4.70 -16.65 0.89
N ASP A 175 -4.46 -15.57 1.65
CA ASP A 175 -5.12 -14.28 1.41
C ASP A 175 -4.79 -13.70 0.02
N ILE A 176 -3.53 -13.79 -0.41
CA ILE A 176 -3.11 -13.31 -1.73
C ILE A 176 -3.76 -14.12 -2.84
N ILE A 177 -3.78 -15.45 -2.74
CA ILE A 177 -4.46 -16.34 -3.70
C ILE A 177 -5.96 -15.99 -3.79
N ALA A 178 -6.60 -15.68 -2.67
CA ALA A 178 -8.00 -15.27 -2.62
C ALA A 178 -8.31 -13.95 -3.34
N CYS A 179 -7.31 -13.17 -3.76
CA CYS A 179 -7.48 -12.05 -4.69
C CYS A 179 -7.81 -12.50 -6.12
N GLY A 180 -7.70 -13.81 -6.41
CA GLY A 180 -8.08 -14.41 -7.70
C GLY A 180 -7.01 -14.28 -8.77
N PHE A 181 -5.74 -14.45 -8.40
CA PHE A 181 -4.63 -14.64 -9.35
C PHE A 181 -4.71 -16.02 -10.01
N ASN A 182 -4.18 -16.17 -11.22
CA ASN A 182 -4.09 -17.47 -11.89
C ASN A 182 -2.80 -18.20 -11.45
N PRO A 183 -2.86 -19.44 -10.94
CA PRO A 183 -1.65 -20.20 -10.65
C PRO A 183 -0.78 -20.40 -11.89
N GLU A 184 -1.30 -20.59 -13.10
CA GLU A 184 -0.44 -20.84 -14.27
C GLU A 184 0.52 -19.69 -14.57
N SER A 185 0.16 -18.46 -14.22
CA SER A 185 0.95 -17.24 -14.48
C SER A 185 1.48 -16.55 -13.22
N THR A 186 1.33 -17.15 -12.03
CA THR A 186 1.70 -16.51 -10.75
C THR A 186 2.55 -17.41 -9.86
N PHE A 187 3.74 -16.93 -9.48
CA PHE A 187 4.62 -17.59 -8.53
C PHE A 187 4.67 -16.79 -7.21
N ILE A 188 4.29 -17.40 -6.10
CA ILE A 188 4.38 -16.79 -4.77
C ILE A 188 5.50 -17.49 -4.02
N PHE A 189 6.42 -16.77 -3.37
CA PHE A 189 7.53 -17.44 -2.70
C PHE A 189 7.85 -16.83 -1.34
N SER A 190 8.18 -17.69 -0.38
CA SER A 190 8.82 -17.34 0.88
C SER A 190 10.31 -17.10 0.63
N ASP A 191 10.88 -16.07 1.23
CA ASP A 191 12.31 -15.79 1.10
C ASP A 191 13.15 -16.90 1.75
N PHE A 192 12.77 -17.39 2.93
CA PHE A 192 13.46 -18.52 3.57
C PHE A 192 13.49 -19.77 2.68
N GLU A 193 12.34 -20.16 2.12
CA GLU A 193 12.25 -21.37 1.30
C GLU A 193 12.96 -21.20 -0.04
N TYR A 194 12.65 -20.11 -0.77
CA TYR A 194 13.13 -19.94 -2.13
C TYR A 194 14.63 -19.67 -2.22
N MET A 195 15.22 -19.00 -1.21
CA MET A 195 16.67 -18.82 -1.13
C MET A 195 17.41 -20.15 -1.09
N GLY A 196 16.86 -21.17 -0.39
CA GLY A 196 17.42 -22.52 -0.33
C GLY A 196 17.23 -23.33 -1.62
N GLN A 197 16.14 -23.08 -2.35
CA GLN A 197 15.81 -23.79 -3.59
C GLN A 197 16.46 -23.19 -4.84
N CYS A 198 16.74 -21.88 -4.86
CA CYS A 198 17.20 -21.16 -6.05
C CYS A 198 18.55 -20.45 -5.82
N ARG A 199 19.63 -21.14 -6.19
CA ARG A 199 21.00 -20.60 -6.20
C ARG A 199 21.14 -19.26 -6.97
N GLU A 200 20.37 -19.07 -8.02
CA GLU A 200 20.45 -17.87 -8.87
C GLU A 200 19.85 -16.65 -8.17
N PHE A 201 18.81 -16.86 -7.37
CA PHE A 201 18.26 -15.83 -6.48
C PHE A 201 19.34 -15.32 -5.51
N TYR A 202 20.00 -16.25 -4.78
CA TYR A 202 21.08 -15.88 -3.85
C TYR A 202 22.27 -15.21 -4.55
N ARG A 203 22.66 -15.67 -5.76
CA ARG A 203 23.72 -15.02 -6.55
C ARG A 203 23.38 -13.56 -6.85
N ASN A 204 22.12 -13.25 -7.20
CA ASN A 204 21.69 -11.87 -7.42
C ASN A 204 21.69 -11.05 -6.13
N VAL A 205 21.27 -11.64 -5.00
CA VAL A 205 21.40 -10.98 -3.68
C VAL A 205 22.85 -10.57 -3.42
N VAL A 206 23.82 -11.49 -3.58
CA VAL A 206 25.25 -11.19 -3.35
C VAL A 206 25.80 -10.17 -4.36
N ARG A 207 25.40 -10.26 -5.64
CA ARG A 207 25.75 -9.27 -6.67
C ARG A 207 25.30 -7.86 -6.28
N ILE A 208 24.10 -7.73 -5.72
CA ILE A 208 23.55 -6.44 -5.25
C ILE A 208 24.28 -5.96 -3.99
N GLN A 209 24.48 -6.83 -2.99
CA GLN A 209 25.20 -6.51 -1.76
C GLN A 209 26.61 -5.96 -2.03
N LYS A 210 27.31 -6.51 -3.03
CA LYS A 210 28.64 -6.01 -3.44
C LYS A 210 28.62 -4.55 -3.94
N LEU A 211 27.49 -4.07 -4.44
CA LEU A 211 27.35 -2.75 -5.08
C LEU A 211 26.71 -1.70 -4.18
N VAL A 212 26.15 -2.09 -3.04
CA VAL A 212 25.48 -1.23 -2.07
C VAL A 212 26.31 -1.16 -0.80
N THR A 213 26.78 0.04 -0.45
CA THR A 213 27.56 0.30 0.76
C THR A 213 26.69 0.53 1.97
N PHE A 214 27.25 0.31 3.18
CA PHE A 214 26.55 0.62 4.43
C PHE A 214 26.11 2.10 4.52
N ASN A 215 26.95 3.03 4.05
CA ASN A 215 26.61 4.46 4.01
C ASN A 215 25.37 4.75 3.15
N GLN A 216 25.17 4.01 2.06
CA GLN A 216 23.97 4.16 1.22
C GLN A 216 22.72 3.68 1.96
N VAL A 217 22.74 2.48 2.56
CA VAL A 217 21.56 1.98 3.29
C VAL A 217 21.26 2.79 4.56
N LYS A 218 22.27 3.37 5.21
CA LYS A 218 22.11 4.35 6.30
C LYS A 218 21.39 5.60 5.83
N GLY A 219 21.76 6.14 4.67
CA GLY A 219 21.11 7.31 4.08
C GLY A 219 19.69 7.05 3.57
N ILE A 220 19.43 5.85 3.03
CA ILE A 220 18.14 5.49 2.42
C ILE A 220 17.12 5.02 3.46
N PHE A 221 17.52 4.11 4.35
CA PHE A 221 16.64 3.41 5.29
C PHE A 221 16.82 3.82 6.75
N GLY A 222 17.79 4.69 7.05
CA GLY A 222 18.03 5.18 8.41
C GLY A 222 18.70 4.18 9.35
N PHE A 223 19.32 3.12 8.83
CA PHE A 223 20.01 2.13 9.66
C PHE A 223 21.19 2.73 10.44
N GLY A 224 21.36 2.28 11.68
CA GLY A 224 22.46 2.65 12.55
C GLY A 224 23.47 1.51 12.71
N ASP A 225 24.61 1.84 13.30
CA ASP A 225 25.69 0.89 13.55
C ASP A 225 25.30 -0.17 14.61
N SER A 226 24.19 0.06 15.33
CA SER A 226 23.57 -0.86 16.29
C SER A 226 22.56 -1.83 15.67
N ASP A 227 22.14 -1.63 14.42
CA ASP A 227 21.25 -2.57 13.74
C ASP A 227 22.00 -3.88 13.42
N CYS A 228 21.30 -5.01 13.50
CA CYS A 228 21.91 -6.28 13.17
C CYS A 228 22.26 -6.36 11.67
N ILE A 229 23.31 -7.11 11.35
CA ILE A 229 23.82 -7.23 9.96
C ILE A 229 22.77 -7.74 8.97
N GLY A 230 21.80 -8.52 9.44
CA GLY A 230 20.68 -8.99 8.62
C GLY A 230 19.81 -7.85 8.12
N LYS A 231 19.43 -6.90 9.00
CA LYS A 231 18.65 -5.72 8.59
C LYS A 231 19.40 -4.87 7.57
N ILE A 232 20.69 -4.68 7.78
CA ILE A 232 21.58 -3.89 6.91
C ILE A 232 21.67 -4.53 5.51
N ALA A 233 21.69 -5.86 5.44
CA ALA A 233 21.85 -6.62 4.20
C ALA A 233 20.52 -6.92 3.48
N PHE A 234 19.39 -6.88 4.18
CA PHE A 234 18.06 -7.21 3.67
C PHE A 234 17.62 -6.43 2.41
N PRO A 235 17.94 -5.13 2.22
CA PRO A 235 17.55 -4.42 1.00
C PRO A 235 17.95 -5.12 -0.30
N ALA A 236 19.03 -5.91 -0.30
CA ALA A 236 19.43 -6.70 -1.45
C ALA A 236 18.48 -7.88 -1.74
N VAL A 237 17.88 -8.48 -0.71
CA VAL A 237 16.88 -9.56 -0.82
C VAL A 237 15.61 -9.04 -1.48
N GLN A 238 15.13 -7.86 -1.08
CA GLN A 238 13.96 -7.22 -1.73
C GLN A 238 14.26 -6.67 -3.13
N ALA A 239 15.53 -6.36 -3.43
CA ALA A 239 15.94 -5.91 -4.76
C ALA A 239 16.06 -7.05 -5.78
N ALA A 240 16.49 -8.25 -5.35
CA ALA A 240 16.76 -9.39 -6.24
C ALA A 240 15.58 -9.83 -7.13
N PRO A 241 14.30 -9.84 -6.68
CA PRO A 241 13.16 -10.18 -7.52
C PRO A 241 12.92 -9.22 -8.70
N SER A 242 13.56 -8.04 -8.70
CA SER A 242 13.49 -7.08 -9.80
C SER A 242 14.26 -7.51 -11.05
N PHE A 243 15.03 -8.60 -10.96
CA PHE A 243 15.82 -9.15 -12.05
C PHE A 243 15.33 -10.54 -12.44
N SER A 244 15.05 -10.74 -13.73
CA SER A 244 14.50 -12.00 -14.25
C SER A 244 15.41 -13.21 -14.03
N SER A 245 16.73 -13.01 -13.99
CA SER A 245 17.69 -14.08 -13.68
C SER A 245 17.52 -14.68 -12.28
N SER A 246 16.80 -14.02 -11.37
CA SER A 246 16.43 -14.57 -10.08
C SER A 246 15.41 -15.72 -10.18
N PHE A 247 14.73 -15.87 -11.32
CA PHE A 247 13.70 -16.88 -11.56
C PHE A 247 14.00 -17.71 -12.83
N PRO A 248 15.09 -18.50 -12.84
CA PRO A 248 15.55 -19.22 -14.03
C PRO A 248 14.56 -20.29 -14.50
N HIS A 249 13.71 -20.80 -13.62
CA HIS A 249 12.66 -21.75 -13.97
C HIS A 249 11.59 -21.13 -14.89
N THR A 250 11.43 -19.80 -14.91
CA THR A 250 10.47 -19.09 -15.79
C THR A 250 11.20 -18.37 -16.91
N PHE A 251 12.27 -17.63 -16.59
CA PHE A 251 12.97 -16.77 -17.55
C PHE A 251 14.28 -17.38 -18.08
N GLN A 252 14.60 -18.62 -17.72
CA GLN A 252 15.82 -19.30 -18.15
C GLN A 252 17.07 -18.47 -17.81
N GLN A 253 17.93 -18.19 -18.80
CA GLN A 253 19.12 -17.35 -18.64
C GLN A 253 18.90 -15.90 -19.11
N ARG A 254 17.64 -15.48 -19.29
CA ARG A 254 17.34 -14.11 -19.75
C ARG A 254 17.55 -13.11 -18.63
N GLU A 255 18.40 -12.12 -18.87
CA GLU A 255 18.64 -10.97 -18.00
C GLU A 255 17.99 -9.68 -18.54
N ASP A 256 17.36 -9.75 -19.71
CA ASP A 256 16.82 -8.61 -20.47
C ASP A 256 15.32 -8.35 -20.24
N VAL A 257 14.64 -9.17 -19.42
CA VAL A 257 13.19 -9.08 -19.21
C VAL A 257 12.88 -7.93 -18.24
N PRO A 258 12.20 -6.86 -18.68
CA PRO A 258 11.87 -5.75 -17.78
C PRO A 258 10.87 -6.19 -16.70
N CYS A 259 10.98 -5.55 -15.54
CA CYS A 259 10.12 -5.78 -14.38
C CYS A 259 9.25 -4.54 -14.11
N LEU A 260 7.95 -4.73 -13.87
CA LEU A 260 7.04 -3.70 -13.42
C LEU A 260 6.59 -3.98 -11.98
N ILE A 261 6.80 -3.00 -11.09
CA ILE A 261 6.55 -3.13 -9.66
C ILE A 261 5.39 -2.22 -9.21
N PRO A 262 4.16 -2.76 -9.06
CA PRO A 262 3.09 -2.07 -8.36
C PRO A 262 3.29 -2.17 -6.84
N CYS A 263 3.39 -1.02 -6.17
CA CYS A 263 3.57 -0.94 -4.72
C CYS A 263 2.98 0.36 -4.15
N ALA A 264 2.87 0.47 -2.83
CA ALA A 264 2.66 1.77 -2.20
C ALA A 264 3.97 2.57 -2.21
N ILE A 265 3.87 3.91 -2.19
CA ILE A 265 5.05 4.79 -2.34
C ILE A 265 6.11 4.62 -1.24
N ASP A 266 5.76 4.07 -0.07
CA ASP A 266 6.71 3.75 1.00
C ASP A 266 7.76 2.70 0.62
N GLN A 267 7.54 1.94 -0.46
CA GLN A 267 8.50 0.95 -0.98
C GLN A 267 9.49 1.55 -2.00
N ASP A 268 9.26 2.77 -2.51
CA ASP A 268 10.16 3.43 -3.47
C ASP A 268 11.64 3.47 -3.03
N PRO A 269 12.00 3.66 -1.74
CA PRO A 269 13.40 3.64 -1.31
C PRO A 269 14.16 2.37 -1.69
N TYR A 270 13.53 1.19 -1.60
CA TYR A 270 14.13 -0.08 -2.02
C TYR A 270 14.41 -0.08 -3.52
N PHE A 271 13.42 0.31 -4.32
CA PHE A 271 13.54 0.21 -5.77
C PHE A 271 14.31 1.36 -6.40
N ARG A 272 14.38 2.51 -5.75
CA ARG A 272 15.33 3.57 -6.11
C ARG A 272 16.77 3.06 -5.99
N MET A 273 17.10 2.39 -4.88
CA MET A 273 18.38 1.71 -4.72
C MET A 273 18.58 0.64 -5.80
N THR A 274 17.58 -0.21 -6.06
CA THR A 274 17.65 -1.26 -7.10
C THR A 274 17.91 -0.67 -8.49
N ARG A 275 17.28 0.44 -8.84
CA ARG A 275 17.46 1.14 -10.13
C ARG A 275 18.85 1.75 -10.30
N ASP A 276 19.51 2.16 -9.21
CA ASP A 276 20.90 2.64 -9.23
C ASP A 276 21.89 1.47 -9.41
N VAL A 277 21.54 0.29 -8.89
CA VAL A 277 22.35 -0.94 -9.00
C VAL A 277 22.20 -1.62 -10.36
N ALA A 278 21.01 -1.61 -10.95
CA ALA A 278 20.67 -2.39 -12.15
C ALA A 278 21.66 -2.19 -13.33
N PRO A 279 22.02 -0.96 -13.76
CA PRO A 279 22.94 -0.77 -14.87
C PRO A 279 24.35 -1.31 -14.58
N ARG A 280 24.79 -1.29 -13.32
CA ARG A 280 26.09 -1.82 -12.90
C ARG A 280 26.13 -3.35 -12.92
N LEU A 281 24.97 -3.99 -12.92
CA LEU A 281 24.81 -5.44 -13.10
C LEU A 281 24.57 -5.85 -14.56
N GLY A 282 24.39 -4.89 -15.47
CA GLY A 282 23.98 -5.17 -16.85
C GLY A 282 22.49 -5.47 -17.01
N CYS A 283 21.67 -5.23 -15.99
CA CYS A 283 20.24 -5.52 -15.98
C CYS A 283 19.40 -4.27 -16.30
N PRO A 284 18.19 -4.42 -16.87
CA PRO A 284 17.24 -3.32 -17.02
C PRO A 284 16.80 -2.78 -15.65
N LYS A 285 16.52 -1.48 -15.59
CA LYS A 285 15.94 -0.86 -14.40
C LYS A 285 14.49 -1.33 -14.23
N PRO A 286 14.04 -1.71 -13.03
CA PRO A 286 12.62 -1.99 -12.82
C PRO A 286 11.80 -0.70 -12.97
N ALA A 287 10.66 -0.82 -13.63
CA ALA A 287 9.62 0.20 -13.68
C ALA A 287 8.74 0.12 -12.43
N LEU A 288 8.10 1.23 -12.06
CA LEU A 288 7.27 1.31 -10.85
C LEU A 288 5.94 2.00 -11.10
N LEU A 289 4.92 1.57 -10.36
CA LEU A 289 3.64 2.25 -10.20
C LEU A 289 3.37 2.39 -8.70
N HIS A 290 3.18 3.62 -8.22
CA HIS A 290 3.03 3.92 -6.79
C HIS A 290 1.60 4.28 -6.41
N ALA A 291 1.06 3.56 -5.43
CA ALA A 291 -0.21 3.87 -4.79
C ALA A 291 -0.05 4.89 -3.66
N THR A 292 -1.11 5.68 -3.44
CA THR A 292 -1.37 6.39 -2.19
C THR A 292 -1.60 5.41 -1.06
N PHE A 293 -1.49 5.87 0.18
CA PHE A 293 -1.81 5.06 1.34
C PHE A 293 -3.32 4.89 1.53
N PHE A 294 -3.71 3.72 2.03
CA PHE A 294 -5.07 3.47 2.48
C PHE A 294 -5.25 4.00 3.92
N PRO A 295 -6.22 4.91 4.17
CA PRO A 295 -6.32 5.60 5.45
C PRO A 295 -6.76 4.68 6.59
N ALA A 296 -6.26 4.92 7.80
CA ALA A 296 -6.77 4.26 9.01
C ALA A 296 -8.20 4.75 9.34
N LEU A 297 -8.94 3.95 10.10
CA LEU A 297 -10.30 4.31 10.51
C LEU A 297 -10.36 5.65 11.26
N GLN A 298 -9.36 5.96 12.10
CA GLN A 298 -9.32 7.19 12.90
C GLN A 298 -9.05 8.47 12.08
N GLY A 299 -8.69 8.34 10.80
CA GLY A 299 -8.44 9.47 9.90
C GLY A 299 -7.22 9.27 9.00
N ALA A 300 -7.10 10.14 8.00
CA ALA A 300 -6.03 10.10 7.01
C ALA A 300 -4.61 10.37 7.55
N ARG A 301 -4.46 10.80 8.80
CA ARG A 301 -3.14 11.10 9.38
C ARG A 301 -2.27 9.86 9.59
N SER A 302 -2.87 8.67 9.68
CA SER A 302 -2.17 7.40 9.86
C SER A 302 -2.55 6.39 8.78
N LYS A 303 -1.58 5.58 8.39
CA LYS A 303 -1.79 4.39 7.56
C LYS A 303 -2.49 3.32 8.39
N MET A 304 -3.39 2.57 7.76
CA MET A 304 -3.96 1.36 8.38
C MET A 304 -2.85 0.39 8.77
N SER A 305 -2.87 -0.10 10.02
CA SER A 305 -1.87 -1.02 10.54
C SER A 305 -2.53 -2.18 11.26
N ALA A 306 -2.03 -3.39 11.01
CA ALA A 306 -2.46 -4.59 11.72
C ALA A 306 -2.15 -4.55 13.23
N SER A 307 -1.26 -3.65 13.67
CA SER A 307 -0.90 -3.50 15.10
C SER A 307 -1.98 -2.81 15.95
N ASP A 308 -2.96 -2.13 15.33
CA ASP A 308 -4.11 -1.56 16.03
C ASP A 308 -5.41 -2.13 15.45
N ALA A 309 -6.04 -3.03 16.22
CA ALA A 309 -7.25 -3.74 15.84
C ALA A 309 -8.46 -2.83 15.58
N TYR A 310 -8.44 -1.60 16.12
CA TYR A 310 -9.49 -0.60 15.91
C TYR A 310 -9.18 0.34 14.75
N SER A 311 -7.96 0.32 14.22
CA SER A 311 -7.54 1.13 13.07
C SER A 311 -7.86 0.49 11.72
N ALA A 312 -8.12 -0.82 11.71
CA ALA A 312 -8.19 -1.64 10.51
C ALA A 312 -9.49 -2.44 10.39
N ILE A 313 -9.94 -2.61 9.14
CA ILE A 313 -10.94 -3.63 8.76
C ILE A 313 -10.16 -4.82 8.20
N PHE A 314 -10.18 -5.94 8.93
CA PHE A 314 -9.48 -7.17 8.56
C PHE A 314 -10.31 -7.98 7.58
N LEU A 315 -9.64 -8.78 6.75
CA LEU A 315 -10.31 -9.70 5.83
C LEU A 315 -11.00 -10.87 6.53
N THR A 316 -10.76 -11.04 7.83
CA THR A 316 -11.44 -11.99 8.72
C THR A 316 -12.59 -11.37 9.51
N ASP A 317 -12.84 -10.06 9.39
CA ASP A 317 -13.96 -9.42 10.09
C ASP A 317 -15.31 -9.94 9.57
N THR A 318 -16.22 -10.27 10.48
CA THR A 318 -17.61 -10.59 10.17
C THR A 318 -18.37 -9.36 9.67
N PRO A 319 -19.50 -9.54 8.94
CA PRO A 319 -20.34 -8.42 8.52
C PRO A 319 -20.72 -7.46 9.65
N LYS A 320 -20.98 -8.00 10.85
CA LYS A 320 -21.28 -7.23 12.06
C LYS A 320 -20.08 -6.43 12.54
N GLN A 321 -18.87 -6.99 12.53
CA GLN A 321 -17.64 -6.29 12.89
C GLN A 321 -17.33 -5.16 11.92
N ILE A 322 -17.45 -5.39 10.60
CA ILE A 322 -17.26 -4.36 9.56
C ILE A 322 -18.19 -3.17 9.82
N LYS A 323 -19.49 -3.43 9.98
CA LYS A 323 -20.50 -2.39 10.27
C LYS A 323 -20.19 -1.63 11.56
N ASN A 324 -19.86 -2.34 12.63
CA ASN A 324 -19.55 -1.72 13.92
C ASN A 324 -18.28 -0.86 13.84
N LYS A 325 -17.25 -1.32 13.14
CA LYS A 325 -15.99 -0.58 12.99
C LYS A 325 -16.19 0.71 12.19
N ILE A 326 -16.91 0.64 11.08
CA ILE A 326 -17.22 1.83 10.26
C ILE A 326 -18.06 2.82 11.07
N ASN A 327 -19.13 2.36 11.71
CA ASN A 327 -20.01 3.25 12.47
C ASN A 327 -19.31 3.93 13.64
N LYS A 328 -18.51 3.17 14.41
CA LYS A 328 -17.91 3.63 15.67
C LYS A 328 -16.56 4.32 15.50
N TYR A 329 -15.72 3.88 14.57
CA TYR A 329 -14.32 4.30 14.50
C TYR A 329 -13.96 5.07 13.23
N ALA A 330 -14.70 4.91 12.12
CA ALA A 330 -14.42 5.68 10.91
C ALA A 330 -14.68 7.17 11.16
N PHE A 331 -13.63 7.98 11.04
CA PHE A 331 -13.71 9.43 11.21
C PHE A 331 -14.67 10.05 10.20
N SER A 332 -15.53 10.93 10.71
CA SER A 332 -16.57 11.63 9.95
C SER A 332 -16.07 13.01 9.55
N GLY A 333 -16.22 13.36 8.28
CA GLY A 333 -16.10 14.73 7.78
C GLY A 333 -17.41 15.54 7.87
N GLY A 334 -18.46 14.95 8.45
CA GLY A 334 -19.74 15.61 8.69
C GLY A 334 -19.70 16.65 9.82
N ARG A 335 -20.86 17.20 10.18
CA ARG A 335 -21.00 18.19 11.26
C ARG A 335 -21.54 17.53 12.53
N ASP A 336 -21.37 18.21 13.66
CA ASP A 336 -21.77 17.68 14.97
C ASP A 336 -23.30 17.59 15.11
N THR A 337 -24.04 18.52 14.48
CA THR A 337 -25.52 18.50 14.48
C THR A 337 -26.10 18.31 13.09
N LEU A 338 -27.33 17.78 13.05
CA LEU A 338 -28.09 17.61 11.82
C LEU A 338 -28.34 18.97 11.13
N GLU A 339 -28.71 20.02 11.87
CA GLU A 339 -28.97 21.33 11.26
C GLU A 339 -27.71 21.91 10.61
N GLU A 340 -26.56 21.80 11.29
CA GLU A 340 -25.29 22.25 10.73
C GLU A 340 -24.91 21.44 9.48
N HIS A 341 -25.11 20.13 9.50
CA HIS A 341 -24.81 19.28 8.34
C HIS A 341 -25.70 19.59 7.15
N ARG A 342 -27.01 19.76 7.36
CA ARG A 342 -27.95 20.18 6.31
C ARG A 342 -27.61 21.54 5.72
N ARG A 343 -27.06 22.46 6.52
CA ARG A 343 -26.73 23.83 6.09
C ARG A 343 -25.35 23.96 5.44
N LEU A 344 -24.34 23.25 5.95
CA LEU A 344 -22.93 23.44 5.58
C LEU A 344 -22.31 22.23 4.87
N GLY A 345 -23.03 21.11 4.78
CA GLY A 345 -22.53 19.86 4.20
C GLY A 345 -21.40 19.20 4.98
N GLY A 346 -21.01 18.02 4.50
CA GLY A 346 -19.82 17.28 4.91
C GLY A 346 -18.59 17.58 4.07
N CYS A 347 -17.40 17.37 4.64
CA CYS A 347 -16.12 17.49 3.97
C CYS A 347 -15.61 16.10 3.56
N SER A 348 -15.79 15.76 2.29
CA SER A 348 -15.42 14.47 1.68
C SER A 348 -13.91 14.23 1.73
N GLU A 349 -13.10 15.28 1.70
CA GLU A 349 -11.63 15.25 1.70
C GLU A 349 -11.03 14.77 3.02
N VAL A 350 -11.80 14.75 4.10
CA VAL A 350 -11.37 14.26 5.41
C VAL A 350 -12.20 13.08 5.90
N ASP A 351 -13.33 12.77 5.27
CA ASP A 351 -14.22 11.68 5.67
C ASP A 351 -13.65 10.32 5.24
N VAL A 352 -13.33 9.48 6.22
CA VAL A 352 -12.72 8.16 5.95
C VAL A 352 -13.68 7.24 5.20
N SER A 353 -14.99 7.40 5.39
CA SER A 353 -15.97 6.55 4.71
C SER A 353 -16.05 6.90 3.24
N TYR A 354 -16.05 8.20 2.91
CA TYR A 354 -15.94 8.66 1.53
C TYR A 354 -14.62 8.24 0.90
N MET A 355 -13.49 8.38 1.61
CA MET A 355 -12.19 7.90 1.13
C MET A 355 -12.23 6.43 0.78
N TYR A 356 -12.81 5.55 1.60
CA TYR A 356 -12.86 4.11 1.27
C TYR A 356 -13.72 3.83 0.03
N LEU A 357 -14.80 4.59 -0.18
CA LEU A 357 -15.60 4.49 -1.40
C LEU A 357 -14.77 4.83 -2.65
N THR A 358 -13.83 5.78 -2.58
CA THR A 358 -12.96 6.07 -3.74
C THR A 358 -12.09 4.87 -4.15
N PHE A 359 -11.81 3.94 -3.23
CA PHE A 359 -11.11 2.69 -3.53
C PHE A 359 -12.06 1.60 -4.02
N PHE A 360 -13.17 1.35 -3.33
CA PHE A 360 -13.94 0.11 -3.53
C PHE A 360 -15.25 0.25 -4.30
N LEU A 361 -15.79 1.47 -4.46
CA LEU A 361 -16.98 1.67 -5.29
C LEU A 361 -16.56 1.76 -6.76
N GLU A 362 -16.95 0.83 -7.63
CA GLU A 362 -16.47 0.82 -9.02
C GLU A 362 -17.09 1.92 -9.90
N ASP A 363 -18.34 2.31 -9.61
CA ASP A 363 -19.11 3.28 -10.38
C ASP A 363 -18.68 4.73 -10.05
N ASP A 364 -18.13 5.42 -11.05
CA ASP A 364 -17.69 6.81 -10.95
C ASP A 364 -18.86 7.82 -10.88
N GLU A 365 -19.96 7.56 -11.58
CA GLU A 365 -21.13 8.44 -11.56
C GLU A 365 -21.80 8.37 -10.19
N GLN A 366 -21.91 7.16 -9.63
CA GLN A 366 -22.41 6.96 -8.28
C GLN A 366 -21.49 7.64 -7.24
N LEU A 367 -20.17 7.50 -7.38
CA LEU A 367 -19.22 8.17 -6.48
C LEU A 367 -19.34 9.71 -6.57
N ALA A 368 -19.47 10.26 -7.78
CA ALA A 368 -19.66 11.69 -7.99
C ALA A 368 -20.99 12.21 -7.41
N LYS A 369 -22.06 11.42 -7.51
CA LYS A 369 -23.34 11.72 -6.86
C LYS A 369 -23.19 11.73 -5.34
N ILE A 370 -22.58 10.71 -4.75
CA ILE A 370 -22.32 10.64 -3.31
C ILE A 370 -21.52 11.86 -2.83
N HIS A 371 -20.48 12.25 -3.57
CA HIS A 371 -19.70 13.45 -3.27
C HIS A 371 -20.58 14.70 -3.22
N LYS A 372 -21.38 14.93 -4.28
CA LYS A 372 -22.28 16.08 -4.39
C LYS A 372 -23.31 16.10 -3.26
N ASP A 373 -23.96 14.98 -2.99
CA ASP A 373 -25.01 14.87 -1.98
C ASP A 373 -24.45 15.05 -0.56
N TYR A 374 -23.26 14.50 -0.28
CA TYR A 374 -22.61 14.67 1.03
C TYR A 374 -22.09 16.10 1.24
N SER A 375 -21.46 16.69 0.23
CA SER A 375 -20.93 18.06 0.31
C SER A 375 -22.02 19.14 0.33
N SER A 376 -23.22 18.85 -0.18
CA SER A 376 -24.38 19.75 -0.05
C SER A 376 -25.15 19.59 1.26
N GLY A 377 -24.92 18.49 1.99
CA GLY A 377 -25.67 18.14 3.20
C GLY A 377 -26.97 17.40 2.92
N GLU A 378 -27.25 17.00 1.67
CA GLU A 378 -28.39 16.15 1.30
C GLU A 378 -28.21 14.71 1.83
N MET A 379 -27.00 14.18 1.76
CA MET A 379 -26.66 12.89 2.35
C MET A 379 -26.07 13.07 3.74
N LEU A 380 -26.57 12.33 4.73
CA LEU A 380 -26.03 12.32 6.08
C LEU A 380 -24.85 11.35 6.22
N THR A 381 -23.97 11.59 7.19
CA THR A 381 -22.84 10.68 7.49
C THR A 381 -23.30 9.24 7.75
N GLY A 382 -24.44 9.04 8.40
CA GLY A 382 -24.99 7.71 8.64
C GLY A 382 -25.37 6.97 7.35
N GLU A 383 -25.86 7.71 6.35
CA GLU A 383 -26.21 7.18 5.04
C GLU A 383 -24.96 6.86 4.22
N LEU A 384 -23.97 7.76 4.22
CA LEU A 384 -22.65 7.53 3.61
C LEU A 384 -21.98 6.26 4.17
N LYS A 385 -21.96 6.12 5.49
CA LYS A 385 -21.41 4.93 6.17
C LYS A 385 -22.17 3.66 5.79
N LYS A 386 -23.49 3.74 5.64
CA LYS A 386 -24.31 2.60 5.19
C LYS A 386 -23.92 2.16 3.78
N VAL A 387 -23.77 3.10 2.83
CA VAL A 387 -23.30 2.78 1.47
C VAL A 387 -21.95 2.07 1.52
N LEU A 388 -21.00 2.57 2.32
CA LEU A 388 -19.71 1.91 2.47
C LEU A 388 -19.83 0.49 3.06
N VAL A 389 -20.65 0.29 4.07
CA VAL A 389 -20.91 -1.04 4.66
C VAL A 389 -21.45 -2.00 3.61
N ASP A 390 -22.39 -1.54 2.79
CA ASP A 390 -23.03 -2.34 1.74
C ASP A 390 -22.05 -2.73 0.62
N ILE A 391 -20.98 -1.95 0.40
CA ILE A 391 -19.87 -2.30 -0.51
C ILE A 391 -18.85 -3.24 0.13
N LEU A 392 -18.45 -2.98 1.38
CA LEU A 392 -17.38 -3.73 2.03
C LEU A 392 -17.80 -5.13 2.50
N GLN A 393 -19.06 -5.32 2.89
CA GLN A 393 -19.53 -6.64 3.33
C GLN A 393 -19.47 -7.70 2.23
N PRO A 394 -19.99 -7.46 1.01
CA PRO A 394 -19.81 -8.39 -0.12
C PRO A 394 -18.34 -8.62 -0.46
N LEU A 395 -17.54 -7.56 -0.54
CA LEU A 395 -16.12 -7.65 -0.87
C LEU A 395 -15.35 -8.58 0.08
N VAL A 396 -15.55 -8.41 1.40
CA VAL A 396 -14.88 -9.25 2.40
C VAL A 396 -15.45 -10.67 2.40
N ARG A 397 -16.77 -10.83 2.25
CA ARG A 397 -17.40 -12.16 2.17
C ARG A 397 -16.88 -12.97 0.99
N GLU A 398 -16.82 -12.39 -0.19
CA GLU A 398 -16.32 -13.07 -1.39
C GLU A 398 -14.84 -13.41 -1.27
N HIS A 399 -14.04 -12.55 -0.63
CA HIS A 399 -12.65 -12.87 -0.29
C HIS A 399 -12.57 -14.07 0.65
N GLN A 400 -13.40 -14.11 1.71
CA GLN A 400 -13.45 -15.22 2.65
C GLN A 400 -13.86 -16.53 1.98
N GLU A 401 -14.85 -16.49 1.08
CA GLU A 401 -15.29 -17.65 0.28
C GLU A 401 -14.16 -18.19 -0.60
N ARG A 402 -13.47 -17.31 -1.34
CA ARG A 402 -12.31 -17.70 -2.16
C ARG A 402 -11.15 -18.23 -1.31
N ARG A 403 -10.87 -17.59 -0.17
CA ARG A 403 -9.81 -18.02 0.77
C ARG A 403 -10.10 -19.40 1.34
N HIS A 404 -11.37 -19.69 1.69
CA HIS A 404 -11.78 -20.99 2.19
C HIS A 404 -11.59 -22.11 1.15
N ALA A 405 -11.65 -21.78 -0.15
CA ALA A 405 -11.38 -22.72 -1.23
C ALA A 405 -9.87 -22.98 -1.48
N VAL A 406 -8.97 -22.24 -0.82
CA VAL A 406 -7.52 -22.44 -0.95
C VAL A 406 -7.08 -23.63 -0.09
N THR A 407 -7.05 -24.82 -0.71
CA THR A 407 -6.45 -26.02 -0.13
C THR A 407 -4.93 -25.93 -0.14
N ASP A 408 -4.27 -26.83 0.59
CA ASP A 408 -2.80 -26.96 0.55
C ASP A 408 -2.29 -27.25 -0.86
N GLU A 409 -3.01 -28.07 -1.64
CA GLU A 409 -2.68 -28.34 -3.04
C GLU A 409 -2.70 -27.05 -3.88
N VAL A 410 -3.75 -26.23 -3.73
CA VAL A 410 -3.83 -24.93 -4.41
C VAL A 410 -2.68 -24.03 -3.94
N LEU A 411 -2.44 -23.92 -2.64
CA LEU A 411 -1.36 -23.12 -2.08
C LEU A 411 0.02 -23.51 -2.67
N PHE A 412 0.35 -24.80 -2.63
CA PHE A 412 1.62 -25.28 -3.16
C PHE A 412 1.69 -25.21 -4.69
N SER A 413 0.54 -25.21 -5.39
CA SER A 413 0.53 -24.94 -6.83
C SER A 413 1.04 -23.54 -7.16
N PHE A 414 0.82 -22.54 -6.29
CA PHE A 414 1.39 -21.20 -6.45
C PHE A 414 2.84 -21.13 -6.00
N MET A 415 3.20 -21.83 -4.92
CA MET A 415 4.49 -21.70 -4.25
C MET A 415 5.61 -22.61 -4.75
N THR A 416 5.29 -23.58 -5.61
CA THR A 416 6.31 -24.45 -6.22
C THR A 416 6.96 -23.78 -7.44
N PRO A 417 8.30 -23.66 -7.50
CA PRO A 417 8.99 -23.13 -8.67
C PRO A 417 8.65 -23.93 -9.93
N ARG A 418 8.14 -23.25 -10.96
CA ARG A 418 7.72 -23.87 -12.24
C ARG A 418 7.68 -22.83 -13.35
N ILE A 419 7.74 -23.28 -14.61
CA ILE A 419 7.54 -22.38 -15.75
C ILE A 419 6.16 -21.73 -15.66
N LEU A 420 6.13 -20.40 -15.54
CA LEU A 420 4.88 -19.65 -15.65
C LEU A 420 4.45 -19.54 -17.11
N ARG A 421 3.20 -19.90 -17.37
CA ARG A 421 2.56 -19.85 -18.68
C ARG A 421 1.66 -18.63 -18.74
N VAL A 422 1.84 -17.81 -19.76
CA VAL A 422 0.88 -16.78 -20.14
C VAL A 422 0.27 -17.20 -21.46
N GLY A 423 -1.06 -17.40 -21.48
CA GLY A 423 -1.78 -17.65 -22.72
C GLY A 423 -1.64 -16.44 -23.62
N LEU A 424 -1.07 -16.63 -24.81
CA LEU A 424 -1.10 -15.63 -25.89
C LEU A 424 -2.52 -15.53 -26.45
#